data_AF-A0A3D5UW49-F1
#
_entry.id   AF-A0A3D5UW49-F1
#
_cell.length_a   1.000
_cell.length_b   1.000
_cell.length_c   1.000
_cell.angle_alpha   90.00
_cell.angle_beta   90.00
_cell.angle_gamma   90.00
#
_symmetry.space_group_name_H-M   'P 1'
#
loop_
_entity.id
_entity.type
_entity.pdbx_description
1 polymer ?
#
loop_
_entity_poly.entity_id
_entity_poly.type
_entity_poly.pdbx_seq_one_letter_code
_entity_poly.pdbx_strand_id
1 'polypeptide(L)' 'RYPDHGIFGEEHGKETGTSPLTWVLDPIDGTRSFISGVPLWGTLIALNDGERPVIGLMDQPYIGERFVGRP' A
#
# COMPACT_ATOMS: atom_id res chain seq x y z
N ARG A 1 1.83 12.61 -10.93
CA ARG A 1 0.44 12.09 -10.87
C ARG A 1 0.30 11.06 -11.99
N TYR A 2 -0.28 9.89 -11.73
CA TYR A 2 -0.32 8.74 -12.66
C TYR A 2 -1.77 8.34 -12.95
N PRO A 3 -2.46 9.05 -13.87
CA PRO A 3 -3.90 8.81 -14.12
C PRO A 3 -4.18 7.48 -14.82
N ASP A 4 -3.21 6.95 -15.56
CA ASP A 4 -3.35 5.71 -16.33
C ASP A 4 -3.08 4.45 -15.49
N HIS A 5 -2.55 4.58 -14.27
CA HIS A 5 -2.25 3.43 -13.42
C HIS A 5 -3.54 2.89 -12.80
N GLY A 6 -3.59 1.57 -12.62
CA GLY A 6 -4.62 0.95 -11.79
C GLY A 6 -4.38 1.25 -10.30
N ILE A 7 -5.45 1.14 -9.51
CA ILE A 7 -5.40 1.19 -8.05
C ILE A 7 -6.13 -0.04 -7.52
N PHE A 8 -5.53 -0.75 -6.58
CA PHE A 8 -6.16 -1.83 -5.84
C PHE A 8 -6.04 -1.52 -4.36
N GLY A 9 -7.10 -0.94 -3.79
CA GLY A 9 -7.18 -0.61 -2.38
C GLY A 9 -7.95 -1.66 -1.60
N GLU A 10 -7.54 -1.91 -0.37
CA GLU A 10 -8.25 -2.79 0.58
C GLU A 10 -9.73 -2.33 0.75
N GLU A 11 -9.95 -1.04 1.04
CA GLU A 11 -11.29 -0.48 1.28
C GLU A 11 -12.15 -0.24 0.03
N HIS A 12 -11.52 0.06 -1.12
CA HIS A 12 -12.23 0.55 -2.33
C HIS A 12 -12.22 -0.48 -3.47
N GLY A 13 -11.59 -1.64 -3.27
CA GLY A 13 -11.45 -2.65 -4.31
C GLY A 13 -10.53 -2.19 -5.45
N LYS A 14 -10.77 -2.72 -6.65
CA LYS A 14 -9.89 -2.54 -7.81
C LYS A 14 -10.46 -1.56 -8.83
N GLU A 15 -9.73 -0.47 -9.06
CA GLU A 15 -9.88 0.44 -10.19
C GLU A 15 -8.90 0.03 -11.30
N THR A 16 -9.45 -0.28 -12.48
CA THR A 16 -8.64 -0.70 -13.63
C THR A 16 -8.10 0.53 -14.35
N GLY A 17 -6.76 0.61 -14.48
CA GLY A 17 -6.09 1.60 -15.31
C GLY A 17 -5.87 1.10 -16.75
N THR A 18 -5.32 1.96 -17.60
CA THR A 18 -4.90 1.65 -18.98
C THR A 18 -3.42 1.23 -19.07
N SER A 19 -2.64 1.49 -18.02
CA SER A 19 -1.26 1.05 -17.84
C SER A 19 -1.20 -0.35 -17.20
N PRO A 20 -0.15 -1.15 -17.47
CA PRO A 20 0.09 -2.39 -16.73
C PRO A 20 0.44 -2.14 -15.24
N LEU A 21 0.84 -0.92 -14.90
CA LEU A 21 1.19 -0.54 -13.53
C LEU A 21 -0.05 -0.41 -12.64
N THR A 22 -0.04 -1.10 -11.50
CA THR A 22 -1.11 -1.06 -10.49
C THR A 22 -0.53 -0.74 -9.12
N TRP A 23 -1.07 0.28 -8.47
CA TRP A 23 -0.81 0.58 -7.07
C TRP A 23 -1.63 -0.33 -6.17
N VAL A 24 -1.02 -1.01 -5.21
CA VAL A 24 -1.70 -1.83 -4.20
C VAL A 24 -1.60 -1.12 -2.86
N LEU A 25 -2.73 -0.83 -2.23
CA LEU A 25 -2.84 0.08 -1.09
C LEU A 25 -3.59 -0.57 0.08
N ASP A 26 -3.00 -0.53 1.26
CA ASP A 26 -3.69 -0.70 2.54
C ASP A 26 -3.42 0.53 3.40
N PRO A 27 -4.40 1.43 3.58
CA PRO A 27 -4.22 2.62 4.39
C PRO A 27 -3.91 2.32 5.86
N ILE A 28 -4.52 1.26 6.43
CA ILE A 28 -4.42 0.88 7.84
C ILE A 28 -4.37 -0.65 7.96
N ASP A 29 -3.18 -1.22 7.72
CA ASP A 29 -2.90 -2.60 8.07
C ASP A 29 -2.78 -2.70 9.60
N GLY A 30 -3.49 -3.66 10.20
CA GLY A 30 -3.62 -3.76 11.65
C GLY A 30 -4.73 -2.89 12.25
N THR A 31 -5.89 -2.77 11.60
CA THR A 31 -7.04 -1.96 12.06
C THR A 31 -7.45 -2.21 13.52
N ARG A 32 -7.34 -3.46 14.00
CA ARG A 32 -7.58 -3.79 15.42
C ARG A 32 -6.56 -3.15 16.35
N SER A 33 -5.27 -3.18 15.98
CA SER A 33 -4.20 -2.51 16.71
C SER A 33 -4.45 -1.01 16.74
N PHE A 34 -4.81 -0.42 15.59
CA PHE A 34 -5.15 0.99 15.46
C PHE A 34 -6.28 1.40 16.43
N ILE A 35 -7.42 0.69 16.40
CA ILE A 35 -8.58 0.98 17.27
C ILE A 35 -8.24 0.74 18.75
N SER A 36 -7.37 -0.21 19.06
CA SER A 36 -7.00 -0.55 20.44
C SER A 36 -5.86 0.31 21.02
N GLY A 37 -5.34 1.28 20.24
CA GLY A 37 -4.20 2.11 20.64
C GLY A 37 -2.87 1.36 20.71
N VAL A 38 -2.78 0.17 20.11
CA VAL A 38 -1.55 -0.62 20.00
C VAL A 38 -0.74 -0.10 18.81
N PRO A 39 0.55 0.22 18.97
CA PRO A 39 1.35 0.89 17.93
C PRO A 39 1.84 -0.04 16.80
N LEU A 40 1.17 -1.17 16.60
CA LEU A 40 1.49 -2.20 15.62
C LEU A 40 0.50 -2.12 14.45
N TRP A 41 0.55 -1.00 13.73
CA TRP A 41 -0.23 -0.74 12.52
C TRP A 41 0.57 0.18 11.59
N GLY A 42 0.23 0.18 10.30
CA GLY A 42 0.91 1.03 9.34
C GLY A 42 0.17 1.16 8.02
N THR A 43 0.72 1.97 7.13
CA THR A 43 0.26 2.12 5.75
C THR A 43 1.16 1.30 4.83
N LEU A 44 0.54 0.44 4.02
CA LEU A 44 1.23 -0.38 3.02
C LEU A 44 0.97 0.18 1.62
N ILE A 45 2.05 0.39 0.87
CA ILE A 45 1.99 0.87 -0.51
C ILE A 45 2.92 -0.02 -1.35
N ALA A 46 2.40 -0.59 -2.42
CA ALA A 46 3.20 -1.30 -3.40
C ALA A 46 2.85 -0.87 -4.83
N LEU A 47 3.80 -1.04 -5.74
CA LEU A 47 3.59 -0.91 -7.18
C LEU A 47 3.90 -2.26 -7.84
N ASN A 48 2.96 -2.75 -8.63
CA ASN A 48 3.10 -3.97 -9.43
C ASN A 48 3.07 -3.60 -10.91
N ASP A 49 3.92 -4.22 -11.74
CA ASP A 49 4.01 -3.97 -13.18
C ASP A 49 3.14 -4.89 -14.05
N GLY A 50 2.26 -5.68 -13.43
CA GLY A 50 1.44 -6.71 -14.06
C GLY A 50 2.03 -8.11 -13.95
N GLU A 51 3.34 -8.23 -13.71
CA GLU A 51 4.03 -9.51 -13.55
C GLU A 51 4.60 -9.69 -12.14
N ARG A 52 5.20 -8.63 -11.59
CA ARG A 52 5.91 -8.68 -10.30
C ARG A 52 5.86 -7.35 -9.53
N PRO A 53 6.12 -7.38 -8.21
CA PRO A 53 6.32 -6.17 -7.43
C PRO A 53 7.56 -5.40 -7.89
N VAL A 54 7.40 -4.11 -8.15
CA VAL A 54 8.47 -3.16 -8.51
C VAL A 54 9.05 -2.51 -7.26
N ILE A 55 8.19 -2.13 -6.32
CA ILE A 55 8.55 -1.51 -5.05
C ILE A 55 7.45 -1.80 -4.02
N GLY A 56 7.87 -1.96 -2.77
CA GLY A 56 6.99 -1.98 -1.60
C GLY A 56 7.47 -0.99 -0.55
N LEU A 57 6.53 -0.43 0.20
CA LEU A 57 6.74 0.46 1.32
C LEU A 57 5.79 0.10 2.45
N MET A 58 6.32 0.11 3.67
CA MET A 58 5.56 0.08 4.91
C MET A 58 5.95 1.31 5.72
N ASP A 59 4.96 2.10 6.11
CA ASP A 59 5.13 3.24 7.01
C ASP A 59 4.40 2.96 8.32
N GLN A 60 5.07 3.12 9.45
CA GLN A 60 4.47 2.99 10.79
C GLN A 60 4.52 4.36 11.49
N PRO A 61 3.49 5.21 11.31
CA PRO A 61 3.54 6.61 11.74
C PRO A 61 3.73 6.78 13.24
N TYR A 62 3.15 5.87 14.04
CA TYR A 62 3.20 5.95 15.50
C TYR A 62 4.64 5.84 16.03
N ILE A 63 5.44 4.92 15.47
CA ILE A 63 6.84 4.70 15.88
C ILE A 63 7.84 5.43 14.98
N GLY A 64 7.38 6.08 13.90
CA GLY A 64 8.22 6.85 12.98
C GLY A 64 9.12 6.00 12.08
N GLU A 65 8.82 4.71 11.92
CA GLU A 65 9.62 3.81 11.09
C GLU A 65 9.06 3.71 9.67
N ARG A 66 9.98 3.63 8.70
CA ARG A 66 9.65 3.40 7.30
C ARG A 66 10.57 2.34 6.70
N PHE A 67 9.96 1.34 6.10
CA PHE A 67 10.63 0.26 5.41
C PHE A 67 10.34 0.37 3.91
N VAL A 68 11.36 0.17 3.09
CA VAL A 68 11.24 0.18 1.62
C VAL A 68 11.98 -1.03 1.07
N GLY A 69 11.31 -1.79 0.22
CA GLY A 69 11.86 -2.95 -0.47
C GLY A 69 11.70 -2.84 -1.98
N ARG A 70 12.70 -3.30 -2.73
CA ARG A 70 12.70 -3.39 -4.20
C ARG A 70 13.46 -4.67 -4.59
N PRO A 71 13.17 -5.28 -5.75
CA PRO A 71 13.93 -6.42 -6.26
C PRO A 71 15.44 -6.17 -6.34
#